data_AF-A0AAN8EN59-F1
#
_entry.id   AF-A0AAN8EN59-F1
#
_cell.length_a   1.000
_cell.length_b   1.000
_cell.length_c   1.000
_cell.angle_alpha   90.00
_cell.angle_beta   90.00
_cell.angle_gamma   90.00
#
_symmetry.space_group_name_H-M   'P 1'
#
loop_
_entity.id
_entity.type
_entity.pdbx_description
1 polymer ?
#
loop_
_entity_poly.entity_id
_entity_poly.type
_entity_poly.pdbx_seq_one_letter_code
_entity_poly.pdbx_strand_id
1 'polypeptide(L)'
;MTYCLLWLFMWDDEIDSRDASLGSDFEGAQRYRKTTLAYVAKALNLMDDAPIPDLSATTNVLITGFSDIANAVSSKDKQQRRRLYKEVEYLVQSTEVEQARRSEVSLPTLEEYIETRMGTSAVRVLCVLFDILTGPSFDSSPCFTSSKRSSHTSSQCLEIMTNQTNLLISITNDILSVKKEVAVGAPDSIIPILWLESRKLAEALVRTVGLLEKARRVFDEAEQKMLRSCWNEMAIGEIIGALQYVEALKTSCTGNVAWSMRSRRYGLSSLAGQREKVIVL
;
A
#
# COMPACT_ATOMS: atom_id res chain seq x y z
N MET A 1 4.57 -3.74 -12.64
CA MET A 1 4.76 -2.86 -11.46
C MET A 1 4.54 -1.38 -11.80
N THR A 2 5.33 -0.76 -12.66
CA THR A 2 5.22 0.69 -12.98
C THR A 2 3.82 1.12 -13.40
N TYR A 3 3.17 0.37 -14.31
CA TYR A 3 1.81 0.70 -14.74
C TYR A 3 0.80 0.64 -13.57
N CYS A 4 0.88 -0.40 -12.73
CA CYS A 4 0.02 -0.52 -11.54
C CYS A 4 0.19 0.67 -10.58
N LEU A 5 1.43 1.08 -10.32
CA LEU A 5 1.72 2.29 -9.53
C LEU A 5 1.07 3.54 -10.11
N LEU A 6 1.19 3.77 -11.42
CA LEU A 6 0.57 4.92 -12.09
C LEU A 6 -0.95 4.85 -12.02
N TRP A 7 -1.53 3.68 -12.28
CA TRP A 7 -2.96 3.46 -12.18
C TRP A 7 -3.48 3.76 -10.76
N LEU A 8 -2.79 3.28 -9.73
CA LEU A 8 -3.14 3.54 -8.33
C LEU A 8 -3.14 5.04 -8.01
N PHE A 9 -2.10 5.78 -8.42
CA PHE A 9 -2.06 7.24 -8.22
C PHE A 9 -3.21 7.96 -8.94
N MET A 10 -3.43 7.65 -10.23
CA MET A 10 -4.48 8.33 -11.00
C MET A 10 -5.88 7.96 -10.52
N TRP A 11 -6.10 6.71 -10.12
CA TRP A 11 -7.37 6.25 -9.59
C TRP A 11 -7.70 6.91 -8.25
N ASP A 12 -6.69 7.05 -7.37
CA ASP A 12 -6.80 7.68 -6.06
C ASP A 12 -7.00 9.19 -6.16
N ASP A 13 -6.23 9.89 -7.02
CA ASP A 13 -6.33 11.33 -7.22
C ASP A 13 -7.77 11.78 -7.59
N GLU A 14 -8.56 10.94 -8.26
CA GLU A 14 -9.97 11.23 -8.63
C GLU A 14 -10.88 11.41 -7.40
N ILE A 15 -10.58 10.73 -6.29
CA ILE A 15 -11.37 10.74 -5.04
C ILE A 15 -10.65 11.43 -3.88
N ASP A 16 -9.32 11.56 -3.92
CA ASP A 16 -8.50 12.21 -2.90
C ASP A 16 -8.38 13.72 -3.12
N SER A 17 -8.22 14.16 -4.37
CA SER A 17 -8.00 15.58 -4.66
C SER A 17 -9.28 16.39 -4.45
N ARG A 18 -9.19 17.46 -3.65
CA ARG A 18 -10.28 18.44 -3.50
C ARG A 18 -10.66 19.11 -4.82
N ASP A 19 -9.73 19.16 -5.77
CA ASP A 19 -9.94 19.72 -7.11
C ASP A 19 -10.47 18.69 -8.11
N ALA A 20 -10.52 17.39 -7.74
CA ALA A 20 -11.09 16.35 -8.58
C ALA A 20 -12.62 16.29 -8.46
N SER A 21 -13.24 15.70 -9.49
CA SER A 21 -14.70 15.72 -9.63
C SER A 21 -15.42 14.98 -8.50
N LEU A 22 -14.78 13.94 -7.93
CA LEU A 22 -15.37 13.09 -6.89
C LEU A 22 -14.85 13.39 -5.48
N GLY A 23 -13.86 14.27 -5.31
CA GLY A 23 -13.28 14.59 -4.01
C GLY A 23 -14.32 15.12 -3.01
N SER A 24 -15.28 15.91 -3.50
CA SER A 24 -16.39 16.46 -2.70
C SER A 24 -17.75 15.81 -2.97
N ASP A 25 -17.87 14.94 -3.98
CA ASP A 25 -19.09 14.19 -4.30
C ASP A 25 -19.01 12.77 -3.72
N PHE A 26 -19.44 12.61 -2.46
CA PHE A 26 -19.39 11.31 -1.78
C PHE A 26 -20.26 10.25 -2.50
N GLU A 27 -21.45 10.61 -2.98
CA GLU A 27 -22.33 9.66 -3.69
C GLU A 27 -21.76 9.26 -5.06
N GLY A 28 -21.15 10.20 -5.78
CA GLY A 28 -20.36 9.92 -6.98
C GLY A 28 -19.18 9.00 -6.71
N ALA A 29 -18.42 9.26 -5.65
CA ALA A 29 -17.31 8.41 -5.22
C ALA A 29 -17.77 6.99 -4.88
N GLN A 30 -18.93 6.83 -4.22
CA GLN A 30 -19.51 5.49 -3.96
C GLN A 30 -19.82 4.72 -5.25
N ARG A 31 -20.42 5.40 -6.24
CA ARG A 31 -20.67 4.79 -7.56
C ARG A 31 -19.36 4.43 -8.25
N TYR A 32 -18.35 5.28 -8.17
CA TYR A 32 -17.02 5.03 -8.72
C TYR A 32 -16.33 3.83 -8.07
N ARG A 33 -16.33 3.71 -6.73
CA ARG A 33 -15.81 2.55 -5.99
C ARG A 33 -16.53 1.26 -6.38
N LYS A 34 -17.87 1.25 -6.36
CA LYS A 34 -18.67 0.09 -6.73
C LYS A 34 -18.41 -0.36 -8.17
N THR A 35 -18.33 0.59 -9.09
CA THR A 35 -18.05 0.31 -10.51
C THR A 35 -16.62 -0.22 -10.69
N THR A 36 -15.65 0.34 -9.94
CA THR A 36 -14.26 -0.14 -9.92
C THR A 36 -14.21 -1.60 -9.49
N LEU A 37 -14.81 -1.97 -8.37
CA LEU A 37 -14.78 -3.36 -7.87
C LEU A 37 -15.43 -4.34 -8.84
N ALA A 38 -16.59 -3.98 -9.40
CA ALA A 38 -17.25 -4.80 -10.40
C ALA A 38 -16.37 -5.01 -11.65
N TYR A 39 -15.70 -3.95 -12.11
CA TYR A 39 -14.79 -4.02 -13.25
C TYR A 39 -13.55 -4.87 -12.96
N VAL A 40 -12.90 -4.66 -11.83
CA VAL A 40 -11.72 -5.42 -11.39
C VAL A 40 -12.05 -6.91 -11.26
N ALA A 41 -13.17 -7.25 -10.63
CA ALA A 41 -13.64 -8.64 -10.51
C ALA A 41 -13.86 -9.30 -11.88
N LYS A 42 -14.50 -8.58 -12.81
CA LYS A 42 -14.70 -9.03 -14.19
C LYS A 42 -13.37 -9.20 -14.93
N ALA A 43 -12.48 -8.22 -14.87
CA ALA A 43 -11.19 -8.24 -15.56
C ALA A 43 -10.29 -9.39 -15.07
N LEU A 44 -10.38 -9.73 -13.79
CA LEU A 44 -9.65 -10.85 -13.19
C LEU A 44 -10.33 -12.21 -13.38
N ASN A 45 -11.46 -12.27 -14.09
CA ASN A 45 -12.26 -13.48 -14.31
C ASN A 45 -12.67 -14.16 -12.99
N LEU A 46 -13.21 -13.37 -12.06
CA LEU A 46 -13.64 -13.83 -10.72
C LEU A 46 -15.17 -13.82 -10.54
N MET A 47 -15.92 -13.42 -11.56
CA MET A 47 -17.38 -13.38 -11.56
C MET A 47 -17.92 -14.80 -11.82
N ASP A 48 -17.98 -15.61 -10.77
CA ASP A 48 -18.57 -16.96 -10.83
C ASP A 48 -20.09 -16.85 -10.68
N ASP A 49 -20.85 -17.19 -11.73
CA ASP A 49 -22.32 -17.28 -11.79
C ASP A 49 -23.14 -16.01 -11.46
N ALA A 50 -22.50 -14.91 -11.07
CA ALA A 50 -23.14 -13.62 -10.88
C ALA A 50 -23.50 -12.98 -12.24
N PRO A 51 -24.66 -12.30 -12.36
CA PRO A 51 -24.96 -11.50 -13.54
C PRO A 51 -23.81 -10.50 -13.74
N ILE A 52 -23.12 -10.60 -14.87
CA ILE A 52 -22.06 -9.64 -15.21
C ILE A 52 -22.77 -8.29 -15.32
N PRO A 53 -22.43 -7.29 -14.47
CA PRO A 53 -22.97 -5.95 -14.64
C PRO A 53 -22.66 -5.49 -16.06
N ASP A 54 -23.60 -4.81 -16.70
CA ASP A 54 -23.35 -4.22 -18.01
C ASP A 54 -22.34 -3.07 -17.86
N LEU A 55 -21.07 -3.44 -17.88
CA LEU A 55 -19.93 -2.54 -17.84
C LEU A 55 -19.52 -2.10 -19.25
N SER A 56 -20.26 -2.47 -20.31
CA SER A 56 -19.98 -2.01 -21.68
C SER A 56 -20.18 -0.49 -21.82
N ALA A 57 -20.99 0.10 -20.93
CA ALA A 57 -21.20 1.54 -20.83
C ALA A 57 -20.15 2.27 -19.95
N THR A 58 -19.27 1.57 -19.23
CA THR A 58 -18.26 2.24 -18.39
C THR A 58 -17.15 2.82 -19.27
N THR A 59 -17.22 4.13 -19.55
CA THR A 59 -16.22 4.88 -20.33
C THR A 59 -15.13 5.53 -19.46
N ASN A 60 -15.19 5.36 -18.14
CA ASN A 60 -14.21 5.95 -17.23
C ASN A 60 -12.85 5.25 -17.38
N VAL A 61 -11.89 5.96 -17.98
CA VAL A 61 -10.55 5.46 -18.29
C VAL A 61 -9.75 5.05 -17.06
N LEU A 62 -10.01 5.66 -15.90
CA LEU A 62 -9.37 5.30 -14.64
C LEU A 62 -9.87 3.95 -14.12
N ILE A 63 -11.14 3.61 -14.36
CA ILE A 63 -11.66 2.28 -14.04
C ILE A 63 -11.15 1.25 -15.06
N THR A 64 -11.28 1.54 -16.36
CA THR A 64 -10.94 0.57 -17.41
C THR A 64 -9.44 0.34 -17.56
N GLY A 65 -8.61 1.28 -17.09
CA GLY A 65 -7.15 1.15 -17.07
C GLY A 65 -6.66 -0.08 -16.29
N PHE A 66 -7.46 -0.62 -15.36
CA PHE A 66 -7.09 -1.84 -14.65
C PHE A 66 -6.93 -3.06 -15.59
N SER A 67 -7.50 -3.04 -16.80
CA SER A 67 -7.41 -4.15 -17.76
C SER A 67 -5.97 -4.56 -18.08
N ASP A 68 -5.02 -3.62 -18.18
CA ASP A 68 -3.61 -3.95 -18.42
C ASP A 68 -2.97 -4.71 -17.25
N ILE A 69 -3.36 -4.37 -16.02
CA ILE A 69 -2.93 -5.08 -14.80
C ILE A 69 -3.52 -6.48 -14.80
N ALA A 70 -4.81 -6.62 -15.10
CA ALA A 70 -5.49 -7.89 -15.18
C ALA A 70 -4.91 -8.81 -16.27
N ASN A 71 -4.58 -8.25 -17.44
CA ASN A 71 -3.93 -8.97 -18.53
C ASN A 71 -2.56 -9.51 -18.11
N ALA A 72 -1.78 -8.72 -17.37
CA ALA A 72 -0.46 -9.14 -16.87
C ALA A 72 -0.50 -10.32 -15.89
N VAL A 73 -1.64 -10.54 -15.22
CA VAL A 73 -1.86 -11.69 -14.32
C VAL A 73 -2.85 -12.71 -14.86
N SER A 74 -3.25 -12.60 -16.14
CA SER A 74 -4.30 -13.45 -16.73
C SER A 74 -3.96 -14.95 -16.74
N SER A 75 -2.67 -15.27 -16.89
CA SER A 75 -2.14 -16.65 -16.88
C SER A 75 -1.98 -17.24 -15.48
N LYS A 76 -2.20 -16.44 -14.43
CA LYS A 76 -2.07 -16.85 -13.04
C LYS A 76 -3.33 -17.57 -12.58
N ASP A 77 -3.19 -18.39 -11.54
CA ASP A 77 -4.32 -19.19 -11.07
C ASP A 77 -5.42 -18.29 -10.45
N LYS A 78 -6.60 -18.88 -10.29
CA LYS A 78 -7.78 -18.17 -9.78
C LYS A 78 -7.59 -17.67 -8.34
N GLN A 79 -6.84 -18.39 -7.52
CA GLN A 79 -6.58 -18.01 -6.13
C GLN A 79 -5.66 -16.79 -6.08
N GLN A 80 -4.59 -16.77 -6.88
CA GLN A 80 -3.69 -15.63 -7.04
C GLN A 80 -4.44 -14.37 -7.50
N ARG A 81 -5.26 -14.48 -8.54
CA ARG A 81 -6.09 -13.36 -9.01
C ARG A 81 -7.09 -12.89 -7.94
N ARG A 82 -7.64 -13.81 -7.15
CA ARG A 82 -8.54 -13.48 -6.04
C ARG A 82 -7.83 -12.78 -4.88
N ARG A 83 -6.56 -13.10 -4.61
CA ARG A 83 -5.75 -12.34 -3.63
C ARG A 83 -5.51 -10.90 -4.10
N LEU A 84 -5.16 -10.71 -5.38
CA LEU A 84 -5.05 -9.36 -5.95
C LEU A 84 -6.37 -8.59 -5.83
N TYR A 85 -7.50 -9.22 -6.18
CA TYR A 85 -8.83 -8.60 -6.02
C TYR A 85 -9.08 -8.18 -4.57
N LYS A 86 -8.78 -9.02 -3.58
CA LYS A 86 -8.99 -8.70 -2.16
C LYS A 86 -8.19 -7.48 -1.70
N GLU A 87 -6.94 -7.35 -2.13
CA GLU A 87 -6.13 -6.18 -1.77
C GLU A 87 -6.62 -4.90 -2.47
N VAL A 88 -7.11 -5.00 -3.72
CA VAL A 88 -7.76 -3.88 -4.40
C VAL A 88 -9.08 -3.52 -3.71
N GLU A 89 -9.87 -4.52 -3.31
CA GLU A 89 -11.13 -4.34 -2.59
C GLU A 89 -10.90 -3.62 -1.25
N TYR A 90 -9.92 -4.07 -0.48
CA TYR A 90 -9.54 -3.45 0.79
C TYR A 90 -9.10 -1.99 0.61
N LEU A 91 -8.28 -1.70 -0.40
CA LEU A 91 -7.89 -0.33 -0.77
C LEU A 91 -9.13 0.53 -1.09
N VAL A 92 -9.94 0.08 -2.04
CA VAL A 92 -11.12 0.83 -2.52
C VAL A 92 -12.09 1.11 -1.38
N GLN A 93 -12.36 0.13 -0.52
CA GLN A 93 -13.23 0.30 0.65
C GLN A 93 -12.62 1.25 1.69
N SER A 94 -11.30 1.18 1.91
CA SER A 94 -10.64 2.05 2.88
C SER A 94 -10.65 3.52 2.47
N THR A 95 -10.68 3.81 1.16
CA THR A 95 -10.83 5.20 0.66
C THR A 95 -12.19 5.83 1.00
N GLU A 96 -13.23 5.04 1.28
CA GLU A 96 -14.50 5.56 1.79
C GLU A 96 -14.34 6.14 3.18
N VAL A 97 -13.69 5.39 4.08
CA VAL A 97 -13.43 5.82 5.46
C VAL A 97 -12.55 7.06 5.47
N GLU A 98 -11.54 7.12 4.60
CA GLU A 98 -10.68 8.29 4.43
C GLU A 98 -11.45 9.52 3.93
N GLN A 99 -12.27 9.38 2.88
CA GLN A 99 -13.07 10.48 2.35
C GLN A 99 -14.10 10.98 3.38
N ALA A 100 -14.76 10.07 4.09
CA ALA A 100 -15.71 10.43 5.15
C ALA A 100 -15.03 11.29 6.23
N ARG A 101 -13.84 10.88 6.68
CA ARG A 101 -13.07 11.63 7.68
C ARG A 101 -12.60 13.01 7.21
N ARG A 102 -12.32 13.21 5.92
CA ARG A 102 -11.98 14.56 5.41
C ARG A 102 -13.11 15.57 5.61
N SER A 103 -14.34 15.10 5.82
CA SER A 103 -15.51 15.95 6.13
C SER A 103 -15.62 16.27 7.62
N GLU A 104 -14.84 15.62 8.48
CA GLU A 104 -14.80 15.90 9.92
C GLU A 104 -13.95 17.13 10.24
N VAL A 105 -14.27 17.79 11.36
CA VAL A 105 -13.58 19.01 11.81
C VAL A 105 -12.30 18.69 12.61
N SER A 106 -12.21 17.48 13.18
CA SER A 106 -11.10 17.04 14.01
C SER A 106 -10.16 16.09 13.26
N LEU A 107 -8.88 16.12 13.62
CA LEU A 107 -7.94 15.08 13.22
C LEU A 107 -8.23 13.77 13.96
N PRO A 108 -7.96 12.61 13.33
CA PRO A 108 -8.11 11.30 13.97
C PRO A 108 -7.07 11.09 15.09
N THR A 109 -7.30 10.08 15.92
CA THR A 109 -6.25 9.51 16.78
C THR A 109 -5.16 8.86 15.92
N LEU A 110 -3.98 8.63 16.52
CA LEU A 110 -2.88 7.93 15.84
C LEU A 110 -3.30 6.54 15.37
N GLU A 111 -4.06 5.82 16.19
CA GLU A 111 -4.53 4.47 15.89
C GLU A 111 -5.51 4.46 14.70
N GLU A 112 -6.52 5.33 14.71
CA GLU A 112 -7.49 5.46 13.61
C GLU A 112 -6.81 5.87 12.30
N TYR A 113 -5.83 6.78 12.39
CA TYR A 113 -5.03 7.21 11.25
C TYR A 113 -4.26 6.03 10.65
N ILE A 114 -3.50 5.30 11.48
CA ILE A 114 -2.71 4.15 11.01
C ILE A 114 -3.64 3.09 10.40
N GLU A 115 -4.76 2.76 11.05
CA GLU A 115 -5.70 1.77 10.53
C GLU A 115 -6.17 2.10 9.12
N THR A 116 -6.42 3.38 8.84
CA THR A 116 -6.82 3.80 7.50
C THR A 116 -5.67 3.84 6.52
N ARG A 117 -4.52 4.38 6.90
CA ARG A 117 -3.36 4.43 6.00
C ARG A 117 -2.91 3.05 5.56
N MET A 118 -3.07 2.06 6.43
CA MET A 118 -2.85 0.66 6.09
C MET A 118 -3.73 0.17 4.93
N GLY A 119 -4.93 0.73 4.77
CA GLY A 119 -5.80 0.49 3.63
C GLY A 119 -5.53 1.40 2.43
N THR A 120 -5.29 2.70 2.64
CA THR A 120 -5.25 3.70 1.55
C THR A 120 -3.89 3.90 0.89
N SER A 121 -2.79 3.40 1.46
CA SER A 121 -1.45 3.57 0.86
C SER A 121 -1.20 2.80 -0.44
N ALA A 122 -2.11 1.89 -0.82
CA ALA A 122 -2.00 0.96 -1.92
C ALA A 122 -0.78 0.01 -1.90
N VAL A 123 0.04 0.04 -0.84
CA VAL A 123 1.26 -0.77 -0.75
C VAL A 123 0.94 -2.26 -0.81
N ARG A 124 -0.14 -2.70 -0.17
CA ARG A 124 -0.53 -4.12 -0.16
C ARG A 124 -0.87 -4.65 -1.55
N VAL A 125 -1.49 -3.83 -2.42
CA VAL A 125 -1.74 -4.17 -3.83
C VAL A 125 -0.42 -4.43 -4.58
N LEU A 126 0.61 -3.63 -4.30
CA LEU A 126 1.92 -3.84 -4.89
C LEU A 126 2.62 -5.07 -4.33
N CYS A 127 2.54 -5.31 -3.01
CA CYS A 127 3.09 -6.49 -2.36
C CYS A 127 2.50 -7.78 -2.94
N VAL A 128 1.17 -7.89 -3.04
CA VAL A 128 0.55 -9.09 -3.62
C VAL A 128 0.91 -9.25 -5.10
N LEU A 129 1.07 -8.14 -5.84
CA LEU A 129 1.49 -8.20 -7.23
C LEU A 129 2.95 -8.65 -7.37
N PHE A 130 3.85 -8.24 -6.47
CA PHE A 130 5.21 -8.77 -6.41
C PHE A 130 5.17 -10.28 -6.17
N ASP A 131 4.44 -10.74 -5.15
CA ASP A 131 4.29 -12.18 -4.89
C ASP A 131 3.80 -12.94 -6.14
N ILE A 132 2.73 -12.47 -6.79
CA ILE A 132 2.19 -13.13 -7.98
C ILE A 132 3.20 -13.16 -9.15
N LEU A 133 4.04 -12.13 -9.30
CA LEU A 133 4.97 -11.99 -10.43
C LEU A 133 6.33 -12.63 -10.19
N THR A 134 6.86 -12.59 -8.97
CA THR A 134 8.20 -13.08 -8.61
C THR A 134 8.17 -14.36 -7.79
N GLY A 135 7.05 -14.65 -7.13
CA GLY A 135 6.95 -15.70 -6.13
C GLY A 135 6.90 -17.10 -6.72
N PRO A 136 7.45 -18.10 -6.01
CA PRO A 136 7.17 -19.50 -6.25
C PRO A 136 5.82 -19.77 -5.59
N SER A 137 4.72 -19.29 -6.19
CA SER A 137 3.33 -19.36 -5.69
C SER A 137 3.24 -19.81 -4.22
N PHE A 138 3.38 -18.89 -3.24
CA PHE A 138 3.38 -19.27 -1.81
C PHE A 138 2.17 -20.14 -1.45
N ASP A 139 1.05 -19.94 -2.14
CA ASP A 139 -0.20 -20.72 -2.05
C ASP A 139 -0.07 -22.21 -2.43
N SER A 140 1.00 -22.61 -3.11
CA SER A 140 1.29 -23.99 -3.49
C SER A 140 2.38 -24.63 -2.64
N SER A 141 3.09 -23.82 -1.85
CA SER A 141 4.21 -24.29 -1.04
C SER A 141 3.71 -24.84 0.30
N PRO A 142 4.04 -26.10 0.65
CA PRO A 142 3.71 -26.66 1.97
C PRO A 142 4.32 -25.88 3.13
N CYS A 143 5.39 -25.10 2.91
CA CYS A 143 6.00 -24.24 3.94
C CYS A 143 5.16 -23.02 4.30
N PHE A 144 4.09 -22.73 3.57
CA PHE A 144 3.19 -21.61 3.86
C PHE A 144 1.72 -22.02 3.97
N THR A 145 1.37 -23.21 3.48
CA THR A 145 -0.03 -23.68 3.43
C THR A 145 -0.32 -24.92 4.28
N SER A 146 0.71 -25.65 4.75
CA SER A 146 0.46 -26.82 5.59
C SER A 146 -0.05 -26.44 6.97
N SER A 147 -0.73 -27.38 7.63
CA SER A 147 -1.19 -27.22 9.02
C SER A 147 -0.06 -27.24 10.05
N LYS A 148 1.20 -27.38 9.62
CA LYS A 148 2.37 -27.39 10.50
C LYS A 148 2.57 -26.03 11.17
N ARG A 149 3.13 -26.03 12.38
CA ARG A 149 3.48 -24.82 13.11
C ARG A 149 4.52 -23.96 12.36
N SER A 150 5.48 -24.56 11.69
CA SER A 150 6.47 -23.87 10.84
C SER A 150 5.77 -23.07 9.74
N SER A 151 4.79 -23.70 9.07
CA SER A 151 4.00 -23.07 8.01
C SER A 151 3.16 -21.88 8.47
N HIS A 152 2.44 -22.03 9.58
CA HIS A 152 1.71 -20.92 10.19
C HIS A 152 2.65 -19.76 10.57
N THR A 153 3.83 -20.09 11.11
CA THR A 153 4.82 -19.09 11.50
C THR A 153 5.31 -18.30 10.29
N SER A 154 5.62 -18.98 9.19
CA SER A 154 6.12 -18.33 7.97
C SER A 154 5.07 -17.48 7.28
N SER A 155 3.84 -17.96 7.20
CA SER A 155 2.70 -17.18 6.70
C SER A 155 2.47 -15.91 7.53
N GLN A 156 2.50 -16.02 8.87
CA GLN A 156 2.43 -14.86 9.76
C GLN A 156 3.60 -13.89 9.55
N CYS A 157 4.81 -14.37 9.31
CA CYS A 157 5.96 -13.50 9.06
C CYS A 157 5.83 -12.73 7.74
N LEU A 158 5.31 -13.36 6.68
CA LEU A 158 5.01 -12.68 5.41
C LEU A 158 3.99 -11.54 5.60
N GLU A 159 2.92 -11.81 6.35
CA GLU A 159 1.90 -10.81 6.66
C GLU A 159 2.47 -9.66 7.51
N ILE A 160 3.29 -9.97 8.52
CA ILE A 160 3.98 -8.96 9.34
C ILE A 160 4.88 -8.09 8.45
N MET A 161 5.72 -8.70 7.61
CA MET A 161 6.60 -7.95 6.71
C MET A 161 5.81 -7.06 5.75
N THR A 162 4.72 -7.57 5.17
CA THR A 162 3.82 -6.79 4.29
C THR A 162 3.24 -5.58 5.00
N ASN A 163 2.77 -5.77 6.25
CA ASN A 163 2.24 -4.69 7.08
C ASN A 163 3.31 -3.66 7.46
N GLN A 164 4.52 -4.11 7.80
CA GLN A 164 5.62 -3.20 8.11
C GLN A 164 6.12 -2.44 6.87
N THR A 165 6.15 -3.06 5.68
CA THR A 165 6.46 -2.36 4.43
C THR A 165 5.47 -1.23 4.16
N ASN A 166 4.18 -1.50 4.36
CA ASN A 166 3.13 -0.50 4.24
C ASN A 166 3.34 0.67 5.21
N LEU A 167 3.58 0.36 6.49
CA LEU A 167 3.82 1.38 7.51
C LEU A 167 5.09 2.20 7.23
N LEU A 168 6.19 1.55 6.83
CA LEU A 168 7.44 2.21 6.47
C LEU A 168 7.25 3.21 5.33
N ILE A 169 6.57 2.79 4.26
CA ILE A 169 6.28 3.65 3.09
C ILE A 169 5.34 4.79 3.48
N SER A 170 4.30 4.51 4.26
CA SER A 170 3.32 5.52 4.70
C SER A 170 3.95 6.57 5.61
N ILE A 171 4.71 6.18 6.64
CA ILE A 171 5.41 7.12 7.52
C ILE A 171 6.43 7.95 6.73
N THR A 172 7.17 7.32 5.82
CA THR A 172 8.12 8.02 4.95
C THR A 172 7.39 9.06 4.09
N ASN A 173 6.24 8.68 3.51
CA ASN A 173 5.41 9.60 2.75
C ASN A 173 5.06 10.82 3.59
N ASP A 174 4.48 10.61 4.77
CA ASP A 174 4.05 11.67 5.70
C ASP A 174 5.20 12.61 6.08
N ILE A 175 6.40 12.08 6.39
CA ILE A 175 7.58 12.90 6.69
C ILE A 175 7.94 13.82 5.52
N LEU A 176 7.89 13.30 4.29
CA LEU A 176 8.33 14.02 3.10
C LEU A 176 7.22 14.92 2.53
N SER A 177 5.95 14.60 2.76
CA SER A 177 4.79 15.33 2.24
C SER A 177 4.23 16.37 3.22
N VAL A 178 4.52 16.29 4.52
CA VAL A 178 3.88 17.14 5.54
C VAL A 178 3.83 18.63 5.19
N LYS A 179 4.91 19.17 4.60
CA LYS A 179 4.97 20.59 4.22
C LYS A 179 3.92 20.97 3.18
N LYS A 180 3.74 20.15 2.15
CA LYS A 180 2.75 20.42 1.09
C LYS A 180 1.32 20.16 1.58
N GLU A 181 1.13 19.13 2.40
CA GLU A 181 -0.17 18.73 2.95
C GLU A 181 -0.73 19.81 3.88
N VAL A 182 0.10 20.34 4.78
CA VAL A 182 -0.26 21.47 5.64
C VAL A 182 -0.56 22.73 4.81
N ALA A 183 0.21 22.99 3.75
CA ALA A 183 0.01 24.17 2.90
C ALA A 183 -1.33 24.17 2.14
N VAL A 184 -1.87 22.99 1.81
CA VAL A 184 -3.17 22.85 1.12
C VAL A 184 -4.34 22.57 2.09
N GLY A 185 -4.10 22.64 3.40
CA GLY A 185 -5.14 22.42 4.40
C GLY A 185 -5.64 20.98 4.46
N ALA A 186 -4.75 20.02 4.20
CA ALA A 186 -4.98 18.58 4.34
C ALA A 186 -3.99 17.99 5.38
N PRO A 187 -4.09 18.35 6.68
CA PRO A 187 -3.12 17.96 7.69
C PRO A 187 -3.27 16.52 8.19
N ASP A 188 -3.96 15.64 7.44
CA ASP A 188 -4.19 14.24 7.82
C ASP A 188 -2.91 13.42 7.61
N SER A 189 -1.99 13.56 8.55
CA SER A 189 -0.61 13.07 8.50
C SER A 189 -0.11 12.82 9.92
N ILE A 190 0.79 11.85 10.11
CA ILE A 190 1.28 11.46 11.44
C ILE A 190 1.86 12.65 12.23
N ILE A 191 2.57 13.56 11.55
CA ILE A 191 3.27 14.67 12.24
C ILE A 191 2.27 15.66 12.86
N PRO A 192 1.28 16.20 12.12
CA PRO A 192 0.21 17.01 12.70
C PRO A 192 -0.55 16.34 13.84
N ILE A 193 -0.87 15.04 13.71
CA ILE A 193 -1.59 14.27 14.74
C ILE A 193 -0.77 14.22 16.03
N LEU A 194 0.49 13.79 15.96
CA LEU A 194 1.39 13.72 17.12
C LEU A 194 1.74 15.10 17.70
N TRP A 195 1.72 16.14 16.86
CA TRP A 195 1.87 17.52 17.31
C TRP A 195 0.66 17.98 18.12
N LEU A 196 -0.57 17.57 17.77
CA LEU A 196 -1.75 17.93 18.57
C LEU A 196 -1.70 17.38 20.00
N GLU A 197 -1.13 16.18 20.17
CA GLU A 197 -0.99 15.53 21.49
C GLU A 197 0.03 16.25 22.40
N SER A 198 1.18 16.66 21.85
CA SER A 198 2.32 17.18 22.62
C SER A 198 2.48 18.70 22.56
N ARG A 199 1.92 19.34 21.52
CA ARG A 199 2.17 20.74 21.10
C ARG A 199 3.63 21.08 20.88
N LYS A 200 4.49 20.08 20.64
CA LYS A 200 5.93 20.24 20.45
C LYS A 200 6.37 19.52 19.17
N LEU A 201 6.78 20.29 18.16
CA LEU A 201 7.18 19.73 16.87
C LEU A 201 8.35 18.75 16.98
N ALA A 202 9.36 19.06 17.79
CA ALA A 202 10.50 18.18 18.00
C ALA A 202 10.07 16.82 18.57
N GLU A 203 9.11 16.81 19.51
CA GLU A 203 8.58 15.58 20.10
C GLU A 203 7.77 14.76 19.09
N ALA A 204 6.92 15.43 18.29
CA ALA A 204 6.18 14.79 17.20
C ALA A 204 7.12 14.13 16.17
N LEU A 205 8.20 14.80 15.78
CA LEU A 205 9.21 14.27 14.86
C LEU A 205 9.96 13.07 15.46
N VAL A 206 10.41 13.16 16.72
CA VAL A 206 11.08 12.05 17.41
C VAL A 206 10.17 10.83 17.49
N ARG A 207 8.89 11.02 17.82
CA ARG A 207 7.90 9.94 17.86
C ARG A 207 7.64 9.34 16.47
N THR A 208 7.54 10.17 15.44
CA THR A 208 7.39 9.74 14.04
C THR A 208 8.56 8.86 13.60
N VAL A 209 9.80 9.30 13.84
CA VAL A 209 11.01 8.50 13.54
C VAL A 209 11.04 7.22 14.38
N GLY A 210 10.65 7.29 15.65
CA GLY A 210 10.54 6.11 16.52
C GLY A 210 9.57 5.05 15.99
N LEU A 211 8.44 5.46 15.40
CA LEU A 211 7.50 4.55 14.73
C LEU A 211 8.14 3.90 13.49
N LEU A 212 8.85 4.67 12.68
CA LEU A 212 9.57 4.18 11.50
C LEU A 212 10.64 3.13 11.89
N GLU A 213 11.44 3.43 12.91
CA GLU A 213 12.47 2.51 13.40
C GLU A 213 11.87 1.24 14.01
N LYS A 214 10.76 1.37 14.74
CA LYS A 214 10.04 0.21 15.28
C LYS A 214 9.53 -0.67 14.15
N ALA A 215 8.95 -0.09 13.10
CA ALA A 215 8.46 -0.83 11.94
C ALA A 215 9.59 -1.60 11.24
N ARG A 216 10.75 -0.97 11.07
CA ARG A 216 11.96 -1.62 10.53
C ARG A 216 12.40 -2.81 11.39
N ARG A 217 12.51 -2.63 12.71
CA ARG A 217 12.92 -3.73 13.61
C ARG A 217 11.96 -4.92 13.54
N VAL A 218 10.65 -4.66 13.56
CA VAL A 218 9.63 -5.71 13.45
C VAL A 218 9.71 -6.43 12.10
N PHE A 219 9.98 -5.71 11.01
CA PHE A 219 10.24 -6.30 9.70
C PHE A 219 11.46 -7.24 9.74
N ASP A 220 12.60 -6.74 10.21
CA ASP A 220 13.87 -7.49 10.26
C ASP A 220 13.74 -8.76 11.13
N GLU A 221 13.02 -8.67 12.25
CA GLU A 221 12.73 -9.81 13.13
C GLU A 221 11.84 -10.86 12.43
N ALA A 222 10.81 -10.42 11.71
CA ALA A 222 9.91 -11.32 10.96
C ALA A 222 10.64 -12.03 9.82
N GLU A 223 11.51 -11.33 9.09
CA GLU A 223 12.36 -11.93 8.06
C GLU A 223 13.25 -13.04 8.65
N GLN A 224 13.99 -12.73 9.71
CA GLN A 224 14.87 -13.71 10.34
C GLN A 224 14.08 -14.92 10.86
N LYS A 225 12.89 -14.69 11.43
CA LYS A 225 12.02 -15.75 11.93
C LYS A 225 11.49 -16.62 10.79
N MET A 226 11.08 -16.04 9.67
CA MET A 226 10.64 -16.77 8.48
C MET A 226 11.77 -17.65 7.94
N LEU A 227 12.96 -17.07 7.74
CA LEU A 227 14.11 -17.80 7.23
C LEU A 227 14.45 -18.99 8.13
N ARG A 228 14.53 -18.80 9.46
CA ARG A 228 14.80 -19.89 10.40
C ARG A 228 13.71 -20.97 10.42
N SER A 229 12.45 -20.60 10.23
CA SER A 229 11.31 -21.52 10.34
C SER A 229 11.14 -22.42 9.12
N CYS A 230 11.65 -22.00 7.95
CA CYS A 230 11.42 -22.69 6.70
C CYS A 230 12.70 -23.11 5.95
N TRP A 231 13.90 -22.67 6.37
CA TRP A 231 15.17 -22.94 5.66
C TRP A 231 15.40 -24.40 5.30
N ASN A 232 15.08 -25.32 6.21
CA ASN A 232 15.33 -26.75 6.03
C ASN A 232 14.14 -27.51 5.39
N GLU A 233 13.00 -26.85 5.22
CA GLU A 233 11.76 -27.46 4.71
C GLU A 233 11.44 -27.02 3.28
N MET A 234 12.09 -25.95 2.79
CA MET A 234 11.87 -25.38 1.47
C MET A 234 12.79 -26.01 0.40
N ALA A 235 12.23 -26.28 -0.78
CA ALA A 235 13.02 -26.51 -1.97
C ALA A 235 13.81 -25.24 -2.35
N ILE A 236 14.94 -25.42 -3.02
CA ILE A 236 15.83 -24.29 -3.36
C ILE A 236 15.12 -23.17 -4.14
N GLY A 237 14.19 -23.52 -5.04
CA GLY A 237 13.39 -22.56 -5.80
C GLY A 237 12.42 -21.77 -4.92
N GLU A 238 11.87 -22.40 -3.88
CA GLU A 238 11.02 -21.71 -2.91
C GLU A 238 11.84 -20.71 -2.09
N ILE A 239 13.05 -21.10 -1.65
CA ILE A 239 13.95 -20.23 -0.90
C ILE A 239 14.31 -19.00 -1.73
N ILE A 240 14.70 -19.20 -2.99
CA ILE A 240 15.04 -18.12 -3.91
C ILE A 240 13.86 -17.16 -4.07
N GLY A 241 12.66 -17.68 -4.32
CA GLY A 241 11.50 -16.81 -4.52
C GLY A 241 11.04 -16.09 -3.25
N ALA A 242 11.18 -16.70 -2.07
CA ALA A 242 10.95 -16.02 -0.80
C ALA A 242 11.95 -14.88 -0.57
N LEU A 243 13.24 -15.11 -0.85
CA LEU A 243 14.27 -14.08 -0.76
C LEU A 243 14.03 -12.95 -1.77
N GLN A 244 13.62 -13.26 -3.00
CA GLN A 244 13.25 -12.26 -4.01
C GLN A 244 12.04 -11.43 -3.58
N TYR A 245 11.04 -12.05 -2.96
CA TYR A 245 9.89 -11.33 -2.41
C TYR A 245 10.30 -10.37 -1.29
N VAL A 246 11.08 -10.84 -0.32
CA VAL A 246 11.59 -10.00 0.78
C VAL A 246 12.45 -8.85 0.24
N GLU A 247 13.30 -9.11 -0.74
CA GLU A 247 14.11 -8.08 -1.39
C GLU A 247 13.24 -7.06 -2.13
N ALA A 248 12.15 -7.48 -2.77
CA ALA A 248 11.20 -6.58 -3.40
C ALA A 248 10.50 -5.67 -2.38
N LEU A 249 10.16 -6.18 -1.19
CA LEU A 249 9.61 -5.38 -0.09
C LEU A 249 10.61 -4.32 0.40
N LYS A 250 11.87 -4.72 0.65
CA LYS A 250 12.94 -3.80 1.06
C LYS A 250 13.23 -2.74 0.00
N THR A 251 13.32 -3.16 -1.25
CA THR A 251 13.54 -2.29 -2.41
C THR A 251 12.37 -1.33 -2.60
N SER A 252 11.15 -1.72 -2.26
CA SER A 252 9.99 -0.82 -2.30
C SER A 252 10.12 0.31 -1.27
N CYS A 253 10.58 0.01 -0.06
CA CYS A 253 10.85 1.03 0.97
C CYS A 253 11.95 2.01 0.54
N THR A 254 13.12 1.50 0.13
CA THR A 254 14.25 2.36 -0.26
C THR A 254 13.99 3.09 -1.59
N GLY A 255 13.32 2.42 -2.53
CA GLY A 255 12.86 3.00 -3.78
C GLY A 255 11.85 4.13 -3.56
N ASN A 256 10.94 3.99 -2.60
CA ASN A 256 10.02 5.06 -2.22
C ASN A 256 10.76 6.30 -1.71
N VAL A 257 11.76 6.15 -0.83
CA VAL A 257 12.61 7.26 -0.38
C VAL A 257 13.34 7.90 -1.56
N ALA A 258 14.02 7.09 -2.38
CA ALA A 258 14.82 7.57 -3.50
C ALA A 258 13.97 8.33 -4.54
N TRP A 259 12.77 7.82 -4.84
CA TRP A 259 11.80 8.47 -5.71
C TRP A 259 11.30 9.77 -5.09
N SER A 260 10.91 9.77 -3.82
CA SER A 260 10.35 10.95 -3.13
C SER A 260 11.35 12.11 -3.08
N MET A 261 12.63 11.81 -2.87
CA MET A 261 13.70 12.83 -2.85
C MET A 261 13.98 13.45 -4.22
N ARG A 262 13.70 12.74 -5.32
CA ARG A 262 13.97 13.19 -6.70
C ARG A 262 12.73 13.75 -7.39
N SER A 263 11.55 13.31 -6.96
CA SER A 263 10.27 13.69 -7.55
C SER A 263 9.95 15.14 -7.26
N ARG A 264 9.43 15.84 -8.28
CA ARG A 264 8.88 17.20 -8.09
C ARG A 264 7.66 17.20 -7.17
N ARG A 265 6.98 16.05 -6.99
CA ARG A 265 5.78 15.89 -6.15
C ARG A 265 5.97 16.39 -4.71
N TYR A 266 7.17 16.27 -4.15
CA TYR A 266 7.46 16.70 -2.77
C TYR A 266 8.20 18.05 -2.68
N GLY A 267 8.58 18.63 -3.82
CA GLY A 267 9.32 19.90 -3.84
C GLY A 267 10.69 19.87 -3.16
N LEU A 268 11.27 18.68 -2.93
CA LEU A 268 12.54 18.53 -2.20
C LEU A 268 13.78 18.73 -3.08
N SER A 269 13.63 18.65 -4.41
CA SER A 269 14.72 18.81 -5.36
C SER A 269 15.37 20.20 -5.31
N SER A 270 14.64 21.24 -4.88
CA SER A 270 15.17 22.59 -4.65
C SER A 270 15.96 22.72 -3.35
N LEU A 271 15.69 21.86 -2.34
CA LEU A 271 16.43 21.83 -1.07
C LEU A 271 17.77 21.09 -1.19
N ALA A 272 17.92 20.20 -2.16
CA ALA A 272 19.18 19.50 -2.45
C ALA A 272 20.33 20.44 -2.88
N GLY A 273 20.03 21.68 -3.27
CA GLY A 273 21.00 22.74 -3.52
C GLY A 273 21.53 23.44 -2.25
N GLN A 274 20.93 23.21 -1.07
CA GLN A 274 21.33 23.77 0.23
C GLN A 274 22.13 22.73 1.06
N ARG A 275 23.03 22.00 0.39
CA ARG A 275 23.74 20.79 0.86
C ARG A 275 24.58 20.92 2.13
N GLU A 276 24.63 22.06 2.81
CA GLU A 276 25.38 22.22 4.06
C GLU A 276 24.57 21.94 5.34
N LYS A 277 23.25 21.67 5.27
CA LYS A 277 22.44 21.48 6.49
C LYS A 277 21.38 20.38 6.43
N VAL A 278 21.66 19.26 5.74
CA VAL A 278 20.84 18.06 5.88
C VAL A 278 21.65 17.03 6.65
N ILE A 279 21.40 16.97 7.97
CA ILE A 279 21.85 15.86 8.81
C ILE A 279 21.18 14.60 8.24
N VAL A 280 22.01 13.70 7.73
CA VAL A 280 21.62 12.33 7.45
C VAL A 280 21.35 11.70 8.81
N LEU A 281 20.07 11.45 9.10
CA LEU A 281 19.62 10.56 10.18
C LEU A 281 19.56 9.14 9.64
#